data_AF-A0A2K3JRP3-F1
#
_entry.id   AF-A0A2K3JRP3-F1
#
_cell.length_a   1.000
_cell.length_b   1.000
_cell.length_c   1.000
_cell.angle_alpha   90.00
_cell.angle_beta   90.00
_cell.angle_gamma   90.00
#
_symmetry.space_group_name_H-M   'P 1'
#
loop_
_entity.id
_entity.type
_entity.pdbx_description
1 polymer ?
#
loop_
_entity_poly.entity_id
_entity_poly.type
_entity_poly.pdbx_seq_one_letter_code
_entity_poly.pdbx_strand_id
1 'polypeptide(L)' 'MGLQVFHVWNEWYLAQGYGGNATSFVQVRQQRQWQPPQRGWLKCNVDADFHNGETITSRGLCIRYDTGQLIYARG' A
#
# COMPACT_ATOMS: atom_id res chain seq x y z
N MET A 1 -13.43 -11.80 -2.20
CA MET A 1 -11.97 -11.53 -2.20
C MET A 1 -11.61 -10.02 -2.27
N GLY A 2 -12.57 -9.08 -2.45
CA GLY A 2 -12.27 -7.64 -2.51
C GLY A 2 -12.50 -6.82 -1.23
N LEU A 3 -13.33 -7.32 -0.30
CA LEU A 3 -13.71 -6.61 0.93
C LEU A 3 -12.53 -6.41 1.90
N GLN A 4 -11.62 -7.39 1.96
CA GLN A 4 -10.48 -7.32 2.88
C GLN A 4 -9.44 -6.27 2.46
N VAL A 5 -9.25 -6.08 1.15
CA VAL A 5 -8.34 -5.06 0.60
C VAL A 5 -8.90 -3.66 0.84
N PHE A 6 -10.21 -3.48 0.62
CA PHE A 6 -10.88 -2.21 0.89
C PHE A 6 -10.85 -1.86 2.37
N HIS A 7 -11.04 -2.85 3.25
CA HIS A 7 -10.94 -2.65 4.70
C HIS A 7 -9.54 -2.17 5.13
N VAL A 8 -8.48 -2.86 4.69
CA VAL A 8 -7.09 -2.47 5.04
C VAL A 8 -6.73 -1.09 4.49
N TRP A 9 -7.21 -0.75 3.29
CA TRP A 9 -6.97 0.58 2.70
C TRP A 9 -7.74 1.68 3.45
N ASN A 10 -8.99 1.42 3.84
CA ASN A 10 -9.80 2.34 4.63
C ASN A 10 -9.21 2.60 6.02
N GLU A 11 -8.70 1.55 6.70
CA GLU A 11 -7.97 1.70 7.96
C GLU A 11 -6.74 2.60 7.81
N TRP A 12 -5.96 2.42 6.74
CA TRP A 12 -4.79 3.26 6.45
C TRP A 12 -5.15 4.72 6.12
N TYR A 13 -6.24 4.94 5.38
CA TYR A 13 -6.76 6.27 5.07
C TYR A 13 -7.24 6.99 6.34
N LEU A 14 -8.04 6.31 7.16
CA LEU A 14 -8.52 6.86 8.44
C LEU A 14 -7.35 7.20 9.38
N ALA A 15 -6.33 6.36 9.45
CA ALA A 15 -5.14 6.59 10.27
C ALA A 15 -4.35 7.87 9.89
N GLN A 16 -4.53 8.41 8.69
CA GLN A 16 -3.93 9.69 8.28
C GLN A 16 -4.77 10.91 8.68
N GLY A 17 -6.08 10.76 8.83
CA GLY A 17 -6.99 11.85 9.21
C GLY A 17 -6.87 12.29 10.68
N TYR A 18 -6.27 11.46 11.54
CA TYR A 18 -6.17 11.72 13.00
C TYR A 18 -4.97 12.59 13.43
N GLY A 19 -4.24 13.22 12.50
CA GLY A 19 -3.10 14.09 12.82
C GLY A 19 -3.44 15.42 13.52
N GLY A 20 -4.73 15.68 13.84
CA GLY A 20 -5.19 17.00 14.25
C GLY A 20 -5.21 17.29 15.75
N ASN A 21 -5.68 16.38 16.62
CA ASN A 21 -5.98 16.71 18.03
C ASN A 21 -6.08 15.46 18.93
N ALA A 22 -5.08 14.59 18.94
CA ALA A 22 -4.99 13.52 19.95
C ALA A 22 -3.74 13.73 20.79
N THR A 23 -3.97 14.24 21.99
CA THR A 23 -3.06 14.38 23.11
C THR A 23 -2.08 13.22 23.17
N SER A 24 -0.78 13.56 23.19
CA SER A 24 0.43 12.85 23.61
C SER A 24 0.30 11.47 24.29
N PHE A 25 -0.39 10.53 23.69
CA PHE A 25 -0.05 9.13 23.82
C PHE A 25 0.94 8.87 22.70
N VAL A 26 2.22 8.88 23.06
CA VAL A 26 3.25 8.19 22.29
C VAL A 26 2.88 6.71 22.35
N GLN A 27 1.83 6.31 21.62
CA GLN A 27 1.88 5.05 20.94
C GLN A 27 3.17 5.15 20.16
N VAL A 28 4.16 4.38 20.58
CA VAL A 28 5.30 4.04 19.74
C VAL A 28 4.66 3.43 18.51
N ARG A 29 4.28 4.30 17.56
CA ARG A 29 3.98 3.97 16.19
C ARG A 29 5.32 3.38 15.80
N GLN A 30 5.43 2.05 15.90
CA GLN A 30 6.52 1.34 15.28
C GLN A 30 6.37 1.71 13.82
N GLN A 31 6.98 2.81 13.42
CA GLN A 31 7.28 3.14 12.06
C GLN A 31 8.19 1.99 11.67
N ARG A 32 7.56 0.89 11.22
CA ARG A 32 8.23 -0.15 10.47
C ARG A 32 8.72 0.57 9.24
N GLN A 33 9.94 1.10 9.35
CA GLN A 33 10.64 1.65 8.22
C GLN A 33 10.76 0.53 7.22
N TRP A 34 10.38 0.82 5.98
CA TRP A 34 10.50 -0.14 4.91
C TRP A 34 11.97 -0.58 4.82
N GLN A 35 12.19 -1.88 4.91
CA GLN A 35 13.51 -2.47 4.69
C GLN A 35 13.51 -3.08 3.29
N PRO A 36 14.56 -2.86 2.48
CA PRO A 36 14.67 -3.52 1.20
C PRO A 36 14.71 -5.04 1.40
N PRO A 37 13.93 -5.82 0.61
CA PRO A 37 14.00 -7.27 0.67
C PRO A 37 15.39 -7.76 0.25
N GLN A 38 15.73 -8.97 0.68
CA GLN A 38 17.03 -9.58 0.40
C GLN A 38 17.29 -9.70 -1.10
N ARG A 39 18.58 -9.71 -1.46
CA ARG A 39 19.03 -9.94 -2.83
C ARG A 39 18.51 -11.28 -3.35
N GLY A 40 18.12 -11.35 -4.63
CA GLY A 40 17.56 -12.54 -5.27
C GLY A 40 16.05 -12.74 -5.09
N TRP A 41 15.37 -11.88 -4.32
CA TRP A 41 13.91 -11.92 -4.19
C TRP A 41 13.23 -11.20 -5.35
N LEU A 42 12.08 -11.73 -5.76
CA LEU A 42 11.17 -10.99 -6.62
C LEU A 42 10.42 -9.94 -5.80
N LYS A 43 10.28 -8.74 -6.36
CA LYS A 43 9.52 -7.62 -5.81
C LYS A 43 8.19 -7.53 -6.54
N CYS A 44 7.12 -7.38 -5.77
CA CYS A 44 5.77 -7.16 -6.26
C CYS A 44 5.33 -5.75 -5.85
N ASN A 45 4.93 -4.94 -6.83
CA ASN A 45 4.37 -3.61 -6.59
C ASN A 45 2.92 -3.63 -7.03
N VAL A 46 2.05 -3.11 -6.19
CA VAL A 46 0.61 -3.00 -6.49
C VAL A 46 0.20 -1.55 -6.28
N ASP A 47 -0.68 -1.08 -7.15
CA ASP A 47 -1.35 0.19 -7.04
C ASP A 47 -2.85 0.00 -7.26
N ALA A 48 -3.62 0.95 -6.74
CA ALA A 48 -5.04 1.01 -6.95
C ALA A 48 -5.42 2.47 -7.12
N ASP A 49 -6.28 2.74 -8.10
CA ASP A 49 -6.81 4.06 -8.36
C ASP A 49 -8.33 4.05 -8.12
N PHE A 50 -8.83 5.12 -7.51
CA PHE A 50 -10.20 5.25 -7.05
C PHE A 50 -10.78 6.57 -7.57
N HIS A 51 -11.83 6.48 -8.39
CA HIS A 51 -12.47 7.64 -9.00
C HIS A 51 -13.75 8.00 -8.24
N ASN A 52 -13.83 9.20 -7.68
CA ASN A 52 -15.04 9.67 -7.01
C ASN A 52 -16.13 9.93 -8.06
N GLY A 53 -17.18 9.11 -8.09
CA GLY A 53 -18.33 9.24 -9.00
C GLY A 53 -18.54 8.05 -9.92
N GLU A 54 -17.53 7.19 -10.07
CA GLU A 54 -17.63 5.92 -10.81
C GLU A 54 -17.35 4.77 -9.86
N THR A 55 -18.10 3.66 -9.93
CA THR A 55 -17.81 2.46 -9.11
C THR A 55 -16.55 1.71 -9.57
N ILE A 56 -15.69 2.37 -10.34
CA ILE A 56 -14.55 1.78 -11.02
C ILE A 56 -13.31 1.98 -10.15
N THR A 57 -12.76 0.86 -9.73
CA THR A 57 -11.43 0.78 -9.11
C THR A 57 -10.48 0.18 -10.14
N SER A 58 -9.52 0.97 -10.62
CA SER A 58 -8.42 0.46 -11.46
C SER A 58 -7.33 -0.10 -10.55
N ARG A 59 -6.57 -1.08 -11.03
CA ARG A 59 -5.51 -1.74 -10.24
C ARG A 59 -4.32 -2.10 -11.11
N GLY A 60 -3.16 -1.57 -10.78
CA GLY A 60 -1.89 -1.99 -11.35
C GLY A 60 -1.14 -2.98 -10.46
N LEU A 61 -0.35 -3.82 -11.12
CA LEU A 61 0.57 -4.76 -10.51
C LEU A 61 1.82 -4.87 -11.40
N CYS A 62 3.00 -4.92 -10.80
CA CYS A 62 4.20 -5.37 -11.48
C CYS A 62 5.06 -6.31 -10.62
N ILE A 63 5.68 -7.30 -11.27
CA ILE A 63 6.68 -8.20 -10.70
C ILE A 63 8.02 -7.85 -11.32
N ARG A 64 9.04 -7.65 -10.48
CA ARG A 64 10.40 -7.30 -10.92
C ARG A 64 11.46 -8.03 -10.10
N TYR A 65 12.63 -8.23 -10.68
CA TYR A 65 13.80 -8.73 -9.97
C TYR A 65 14.27 -7.74 -8.90
N ASP A 66 15.15 -8.18 -8.00
CA ASP A 66 15.77 -7.34 -7.00
C ASP A 66 16.59 -6.19 -7.62
N THR A 67 17.14 -6.42 -8.81
CA THR A 67 17.84 -5.44 -9.68
C THR A 67 16.91 -4.40 -10.32
N GLY A 68 15.59 -4.58 -10.22
CA GLY A 68 14.60 -3.68 -10.80
C GLY A 68 14.13 -4.07 -12.21
N GLN A 69 14.72 -5.09 -12.84
CA GLN A 69 14.26 -5.57 -14.15
C GLN A 69 12.84 -6.13 -14.07
N LEU A 70 11.95 -5.66 -14.93
CA LEU A 70 10.55 -6.06 -14.99
C LEU A 70 10.41 -7.48 -15.57
N ILE A 71 9.59 -8.30 -14.91
CA ILE A 71 9.21 -9.64 -15.37
C ILE A 71 7.80 -9.61 -15.94
N TYR A 72 6.89 -8.93 -15.24
CA TYR A 72 5.47 -8.91 -15.57
C TYR A 72 4.84 -7.60 -15.09
N ALA A 73 3.89 -7.08 -15.87
CA ALA A 73 3.04 -5.98 -15.46
C ALA A 73 1.61 -6.19 -15.96
N ARG A 74 0.63 -5.69 -15.19
CA ARG A 74 -0.78 -5.63 -15.55
C ARG A 74 -1.40 -4.37 -14.95
N GLY A 75 -2.28 -3.73 -15.72
CA GLY A 75 -3.17 -2.66 -15.29
C GLY A 75 -4.63 -3.02 -15.51
#